data_AF-A0A6B1ABX5-F1
#
_entry.id   AF-A0A6B1ABX5-F1
#
_cell.length_a   1.000
_cell.length_b   1.000
_cell.length_c   1.000
_cell.angle_alpha   90.00
_cell.angle_beta   90.00
_cell.angle_gamma   90.00
#
_symmetry.space_group_name_H-M   'P 1'
#
loop_
_entity.id
_entity.type
_entity.pdbx_description
1 polymer ?
#
loop_
_entity_poly.entity_id
_entity_poly.type
_entity_poly.pdbx_seq_one_letter_code
_entity_poly.pdbx_strand_id
1 'polypeptide(L)'
;MVPLRQAQVPIASYPSEPLAAPLAALLARRPESDPEVEDAVRDILRQVRKEGDAALCALTQRFDGVEVCPKQLRVPASVLAEAKAGLDPGLRESMEAAIANIRAFHERQKLNSWFVEDGDGVMLGKKITPIERVGLC
;
A
#
# COMPACT_ATOMS: atom_id res chain seq x y z
N MET A 1 -10.83 -5.87 -24.22
CA MET A 1 -11.93 -6.37 -23.37
C MET A 1 -11.51 -7.76 -22.87
N VAL A 2 -10.85 -7.83 -21.72
CA VAL A 2 -10.46 -9.12 -21.12
C VAL A 2 -11.75 -9.78 -20.63
N PRO A 3 -12.12 -10.99 -21.08
CA PRO A 3 -13.33 -11.63 -20.61
C PRO A 3 -13.20 -11.86 -19.10
N LEU A 4 -14.16 -11.34 -18.33
CA LEU A 4 -14.31 -11.66 -16.92
C LEU A 4 -14.49 -13.17 -16.83
N ARG A 5 -13.43 -13.90 -16.45
CA ARG A 5 -13.58 -15.30 -16.06
C ARG A 5 -14.63 -15.31 -14.96
N GLN A 6 -15.74 -16.00 -15.18
CA GLN A 6 -16.65 -16.38 -14.11
C GLN A 6 -15.87 -17.31 -13.18
N ALA A 7 -15.09 -16.73 -12.27
CA ALA A 7 -14.37 -17.48 -11.27
C ALA A 7 -15.39 -17.94 -10.23
N GLN A 8 -15.93 -19.15 -10.43
CA GLN A 8 -16.75 -19.82 -9.45
C GLN A 8 -15.91 -19.98 -8.17
N VAL A 9 -16.25 -19.25 -7.12
CA VAL A 9 -15.56 -19.36 -5.82
C VAL A 9 -15.82 -20.78 -5.30
N PRO A 10 -14.79 -21.60 -5.06
CA PRO A 10 -15.01 -22.96 -4.57
C PRO A 10 -15.61 -22.89 -3.17
N ILE A 11 -16.80 -23.45 -2.98
CA ILE A 11 -17.44 -23.59 -1.67
C ILE A 11 -17.20 -25.02 -1.21
N ALA A 12 -16.44 -25.15 -0.12
CA ALA A 12 -16.24 -26.42 0.57
C ALA A 12 -17.01 -26.39 1.89
N SER A 13 -17.85 -27.40 2.14
CA SER A 13 -18.63 -27.54 3.36
C SER A 13 -17.91 -28.42 4.37
N TYR A 14 -17.85 -27.97 5.62
CA TYR A 14 -17.37 -28.74 6.78
C TYR A 14 -18.57 -29.09 7.68
N PRO A 15 -18.70 -30.33 8.17
CA PRO A 15 -17.68 -31.39 8.23
C PRO A 15 -17.68 -32.40 7.07
N SER A 16 -18.43 -32.21 5.98
CA SER A 16 -18.54 -33.22 4.92
C SER A 16 -17.21 -33.55 4.25
N GLU A 17 -16.77 -34.81 4.42
CA GLU A 17 -15.54 -35.35 3.83
C GLU A 17 -15.72 -35.84 2.38
N PRO A 18 -14.64 -35.83 1.57
CA PRO A 18 -13.27 -35.45 1.94
C PRO A 18 -12.94 -33.98 1.64
N LEU A 19 -12.64 -33.20 2.70
CA LEU A 19 -12.27 -31.78 2.63
C LEU A 19 -10.80 -31.55 2.24
N ALA A 20 -9.93 -32.55 2.40
CA ALA A 20 -8.48 -32.40 2.26
C ALA A 20 -8.06 -31.88 0.87
N ALA A 21 -8.60 -32.44 -0.21
CA ALA A 21 -8.24 -32.04 -1.57
C ALA A 21 -8.78 -30.65 -1.97
N PRO A 22 -10.08 -30.32 -1.74
CA PRO A 22 -10.58 -28.97 -1.95
C PRO A 22 -9.85 -27.91 -1.10
N LEU A 23 -9.55 -28.22 0.17
CA LEU A 23 -8.81 -27.33 1.06
C LEU A 23 -7.37 -27.13 0.58
N ALA A 24 -6.68 -28.20 0.18
CA ALA A 24 -5.34 -28.11 -0.39
C ALA A 24 -5.33 -27.22 -1.66
N ALA A 25 -6.34 -27.35 -2.53
CA ALA A 25 -6.47 -26.50 -3.72
C ALA A 25 -6.71 -25.02 -3.37
N LEU A 26 -7.55 -24.74 -2.37
CA LEU A 26 -7.78 -23.37 -1.88
C LEU A 26 -6.51 -22.77 -1.28
N LEU A 27 -5.77 -23.54 -0.48
CA LEU A 27 -4.51 -23.11 0.15
C LEU A 27 -3.36 -23.00 -0.86
N ALA A 28 -3.39 -23.76 -1.95
CA ALA A 28 -2.40 -23.72 -3.02
C ALA A 28 -2.60 -22.55 -4.00
N ARG A 29 -3.69 -21.78 -3.88
CA ARG A 29 -3.94 -20.60 -4.72
C ARG A 29 -2.86 -19.55 -4.47
N ARG A 30 -1.92 -19.48 -5.41
CA ARG A 30 -0.91 -18.41 -5.48
C ARG A 30 -1.15 -17.61 -6.75
N PRO A 31 -1.00 -16.28 -6.73
CA PRO A 31 -0.81 -15.56 -7.97
C PRO A 31 0.46 -16.13 -8.62
N GLU A 32 0.31 -16.71 -9.80
CA GLU A 32 1.46 -17.07 -10.63
C GLU A 32 2.16 -15.77 -11.05
N SER A 33 3.49 -15.74 -10.94
CA SER A 33 4.27 -14.63 -11.49
C SER A 33 4.36 -14.84 -12.99
N ASP A 34 3.91 -13.87 -13.77
CA ASP A 34 3.98 -13.87 -15.23
C ASP A 34 5.32 -13.23 -15.65
N PRO A 35 6.27 -13.99 -16.26
CA PRO A 35 7.56 -13.46 -16.68
C PRO A 35 7.44 -12.24 -17.61
N GLU A 36 6.40 -12.16 -18.44
CA GLU A 36 6.20 -11.02 -19.33
C GLU A 36 5.88 -9.74 -18.55
N VAL A 37 5.11 -9.87 -17.46
CA VAL A 37 4.82 -8.76 -16.55
C VAL A 37 6.08 -8.33 -15.81
N GLU A 38 6.90 -9.28 -15.36
CA GLU A 38 8.16 -8.97 -14.69
C GLU A 38 9.11 -8.17 -15.61
N ASP A 39 9.24 -8.57 -16.86
CA ASP A 39 10.11 -7.89 -17.83
C ASP A 39 9.58 -6.49 -18.19
N ALA A 40 8.26 -6.34 -18.37
CA ALA A 40 7.64 -5.03 -18.59
C ALA A 40 7.87 -4.08 -17.41
N VAL A 41 7.74 -4.55 -16.17
CA VAL A 41 8.02 -3.75 -14.97
C VAL A 41 9.51 -3.40 -14.89
N ARG A 42 10.40 -4.33 -15.25
CA ARG A 42 11.85 -4.09 -15.26
C ARG A 42 12.23 -3.00 -16.26
N ASP A 43 11.57 -2.93 -17.40
CA ASP A 43 11.74 -1.86 -18.39
C ASP A 43 11.24 -0.51 -17.88
N ILE A 44 10.05 -0.47 -17.27
CA ILE A 44 9.48 0.75 -16.66
C ILE A 44 10.43 1.29 -15.59
N LEU A 45 10.93 0.45 -14.69
CA LEU A 45 11.87 0.86 -13.66
C LEU A 45 13.18 1.40 -14.24
N ARG A 46 13.71 0.78 -15.31
CA ARG A 46 14.89 1.28 -16.02
C ARG A 46 14.64 2.65 -16.64
N GLN A 47 13.47 2.82 -17.27
CA GLN A 47 13.09 4.09 -17.89
C GLN A 47 12.99 5.20 -16.85
N VAL A 48 12.23 4.99 -15.76
CA VAL A 48 12.07 5.99 -14.68
C VAL A 48 13.40 6.35 -14.02
N ARG A 49 14.29 5.38 -13.80
CA ARG A 49 15.63 5.65 -13.25
C ARG A 49 16.49 6.52 -14.16
N LYS A 50 16.36 6.38 -15.48
CA LYS A 50 17.16 7.11 -16.46
C LYS A 50 16.61 8.49 -16.77
N GLU A 51 15.29 8.60 -16.87
CA GLU A 51 14.59 9.77 -17.44
C GLU A 51 13.79 10.57 -16.39
N GLY A 52 13.64 10.03 -15.17
CA GLY A 52 12.98 10.72 -14.06
C GLY A 52 11.54 11.12 -14.37
N ASP A 53 11.19 12.36 -14.06
CA ASP A 53 9.82 12.90 -14.22
C ASP A 53 9.32 12.85 -15.66
N ALA A 54 10.21 12.94 -16.66
CA ALA A 54 9.80 12.83 -18.07
C ALA A 54 9.22 11.45 -18.39
N ALA A 55 9.82 10.38 -17.84
CA ALA A 55 9.27 9.04 -17.96
C ALA A 55 7.97 8.89 -17.18
N LEU A 56 7.87 9.48 -15.99
CA LEU A 56 6.63 9.45 -15.22
C LEU A 56 5.47 10.09 -16.02
N CYS A 57 5.67 11.27 -16.57
CA CYS A 57 4.67 11.94 -17.43
C CYS A 57 4.26 11.08 -18.62
N ALA A 58 5.21 10.48 -19.33
CA ALA A 58 4.93 9.62 -20.48
C ALA A 58 4.18 8.33 -20.10
N LEU A 59 4.55 7.72 -18.97
CA LEU A 59 3.92 6.50 -18.47
C LEU A 59 2.51 6.77 -17.93
N THR A 60 2.30 7.91 -17.24
CA THR A 60 0.96 8.37 -16.82
C THR A 60 0.06 8.60 -18.04
N GLN A 61 0.55 9.27 -19.09
CA GLN A 61 -0.23 9.41 -20.31
C GLN A 61 -0.57 8.05 -20.95
N ARG A 62 0.39 7.12 -20.97
CA ARG A 62 0.21 5.79 -21.56
C ARG A 62 -0.78 4.92 -20.81
N PHE A 63 -0.68 4.86 -19.48
CA PHE A 63 -1.44 3.91 -18.66
C PHE A 63 -2.71 4.52 -18.07
N ASP A 64 -2.68 5.80 -17.69
CA ASP A 64 -3.80 6.49 -17.06
C ASP A 64 -4.56 7.39 -18.05
N GLY A 65 -4.01 7.64 -19.24
CA GLY A 65 -4.63 8.47 -20.28
C GLY A 65 -4.60 9.97 -19.97
N VAL A 66 -3.83 10.40 -18.96
CA VAL A 66 -3.77 11.80 -18.51
C VAL A 66 -2.44 12.42 -18.90
N GLU A 67 -2.50 13.57 -19.59
CA GLU A 67 -1.31 14.35 -19.92
C GLU A 67 -0.97 15.29 -18.75
N VAL A 68 0.24 15.15 -18.21
CA VAL A 68 0.76 15.97 -17.11
C VAL A 68 2.19 16.38 -17.40
N CYS A 69 2.60 17.57 -16.94
CA CYS A 69 4.00 17.97 -16.91
C CYS A 69 4.63 17.70 -15.53
N PRO A 70 5.97 17.69 -15.40
CA PRO A 70 6.65 17.40 -14.13
C PRO A 70 6.16 18.22 -12.94
N LYS A 71 5.78 19.50 -13.16
CA LYS A 71 5.27 20.38 -12.11
C LYS A 71 3.88 20.01 -11.58
N GLN A 72 3.16 19.15 -12.30
CA GLN A 72 1.80 18.70 -11.97
C GLN A 72 1.77 17.30 -11.34
N LEU A 73 2.90 16.58 -11.28
CA LEU A 73 2.99 15.27 -10.62
C LEU A 73 2.62 15.33 -9.14
N ARG A 74 2.84 16.48 -8.50
CA ARG A 74 2.41 16.73 -7.12
C ARG A 74 1.09 17.48 -7.10
N VAL A 75 0.09 16.89 -6.45
CA VAL A 75 -1.19 17.56 -6.21
C VAL A 75 -0.97 18.81 -5.34
N PRO A 76 -1.44 20.00 -5.77
CA PRO A 76 -1.32 21.23 -4.98
C PRO A 76 -2.08 21.16 -3.66
N ALA A 77 -1.53 21.78 -2.61
CA ALA A 77 -2.16 21.80 -1.29
C ALA A 77 -3.54 22.48 -1.31
N SER A 78 -3.75 23.47 -2.19
CA SER A 78 -5.05 24.12 -2.37
C SER A 78 -6.13 23.16 -2.85
N VAL A 79 -5.82 22.30 -3.81
CA VAL A 79 -6.74 21.27 -4.34
C VAL A 79 -7.12 20.27 -3.25
N LEU A 80 -6.16 19.88 -2.41
CA LEU A 80 -6.43 18.99 -1.27
C LEU A 80 -7.36 19.65 -0.24
N ALA A 81 -7.17 20.94 0.04
CA ALA A 81 -8.02 21.70 0.96
C ALA A 81 -9.45 21.86 0.41
N GLU A 82 -9.58 22.16 -0.88
CA GLU A 82 -10.86 22.25 -1.58
C GLU A 82 -11.58 20.90 -1.58
N ALA A 83 -10.89 19.81 -1.93
CA ALA A 83 -11.45 18.46 -1.89
C ALA A 83 -11.96 18.09 -0.50
N LYS A 84 -11.21 18.44 0.56
CA LYS A 84 -11.65 18.23 1.95
C LYS A 84 -12.88 19.08 2.30
N ALA A 85 -12.93 20.33 1.84
CA ALA A 85 -14.05 21.23 2.12
C ALA A 85 -15.33 20.82 1.37
N GLY A 86 -15.19 20.20 0.19
CA GLY A 86 -16.28 19.71 -0.64
C GLY A 86 -16.83 18.32 -0.26
N LEU A 87 -16.28 17.67 0.77
CA LEU A 87 -16.82 16.38 1.25
C LEU A 87 -18.23 16.56 1.80
N ASP A 88 -19.09 15.57 1.54
CA ASP A 88 -20.34 15.42 2.25
C ASP A 88 -20.08 15.43 3.78
N PRO A 89 -20.86 16.20 4.57
CA PRO A 89 -20.63 16.30 6.01
C PRO A 89 -20.63 14.95 6.75
N GLY A 90 -21.52 14.03 6.38
CA GLY A 90 -21.62 12.71 7.02
C GLY A 90 -20.45 11.80 6.67
N LEU A 91 -20.00 11.84 5.41
CA LEU A 91 -18.76 11.16 5.01
C LEU A 91 -17.54 11.72 5.76
N ARG A 92 -17.44 13.05 5.87
CA ARG A 92 -16.35 13.71 6.58
C ARG A 92 -16.31 13.29 8.05
N GLU A 93 -17.44 13.32 8.75
CA GLU A 93 -17.54 12.89 10.14
C GLU A 93 -17.10 11.42 10.31
N SER A 94 -17.55 10.55 9.40
CA SER A 94 -17.18 9.13 9.41
C SER A 94 -15.67 8.91 9.23
N MET A 95 -15.05 9.65 8.31
CA MET A 95 -13.59 9.61 8.10
C MET A 95 -12.83 10.15 9.30
N GLU A 96 -13.27 11.25 9.90
CA GLU A 96 -12.64 11.85 11.09
C GLU A 96 -12.71 10.91 12.31
N ALA A 97 -13.85 10.23 12.50
CA ALA A 97 -14.00 9.19 13.53
C ALA A 97 -13.07 7.99 13.28
N ALA A 98 -12.97 7.50 12.03
CA ALA A 98 -12.05 6.43 11.69
C ALA A 98 -10.59 6.81 11.95
N ILE A 99 -10.18 8.04 11.58
CA ILE A 99 -8.84 8.57 11.84
C ILE A 99 -8.55 8.60 13.34
N ALA A 100 -9.49 9.08 14.16
CA ALA A 100 -9.33 9.14 15.61
C ALA A 100 -9.14 7.75 16.22
N ASN A 101 -9.96 6.78 15.81
CA ASN A 101 -9.89 5.40 16.30
C ASN A 101 -8.58 4.71 15.90
N ILE A 102 -8.19 4.82 14.63
CA ILE A 102 -6.93 4.25 14.11
C ILE A 102 -5.74 4.84 14.87
N ARG A 103 -5.71 6.17 15.06
CA ARG A 103 -4.62 6.84 15.79
C ARG A 103 -4.57 6.39 17.25
N ALA A 104 -5.71 6.38 17.95
CA ALA A 104 -5.78 5.99 19.35
C ALA A 104 -5.27 4.55 19.57
N PHE A 105 -5.55 3.64 18.65
CA PHE A 105 -5.03 2.28 18.70
C PHE A 105 -3.51 2.23 18.48
N HIS A 106 -3.00 2.85 17.42
CA HIS A 106 -1.57 2.78 17.07
C HIS A 106 -0.67 3.55 18.06
N GLU A 107 -1.16 4.63 18.69
CA GLU A 107 -0.41 5.31 19.76
C GLU A 107 -0.12 4.38 20.95
N ARG A 108 -1.04 3.44 21.28
CA ARG A 108 -0.81 2.44 22.33
C ARG A 108 0.23 1.39 21.94
N GLN A 109 0.49 1.21 20.65
CA GLN A 109 1.49 0.26 20.13
C GLN A 109 2.86 0.91 19.92
N LYS A 110 2.97 2.23 20.12
CA LYS A 110 4.21 2.98 19.89
C LYS A 110 5.31 2.49 20.82
N LEU A 111 6.43 2.06 20.23
CA LEU A 111 7.61 1.63 20.96
C LEU A 111 8.41 2.85 21.43
N ASN A 112 8.81 2.86 22.69
CA ASN A 112 9.71 3.86 23.23
C ASN A 112 11.15 3.37 23.18
N SER A 113 12.08 4.31 22.97
CA SER A 113 13.50 4.05 23.23
C SER A 113 13.70 3.84 24.73
N TRP A 114 14.66 3.01 25.10
CA TRP A 114 15.01 2.77 26.49
C TRP A 114 16.51 2.55 26.65
N PHE A 115 17.02 2.86 27.83
CA PHE A 115 18.42 2.70 28.21
C PHE A 115 18.49 2.30 29.69
N VAL A 116 19.47 1.49 30.06
CA VAL A 116 19.70 0.99 31.42
C VAL A 116 21.20 0.92 31.71
N GLU A 117 21.60 1.19 32.93
CA GLU A 117 22.98 1.00 33.41
C GLU A 117 23.12 -0.40 34.00
N ASP A 118 24.10 -1.18 33.54
CA ASP A 118 24.27 -2.61 33.91
C ASP A 118 25.19 -2.81 35.14
N GLY A 119 25.25 -1.84 36.04
CA GLY A 119 25.99 -1.91 37.30
C GLY A 119 27.49 -1.62 37.24
N ASP A 120 28.11 -1.73 36.06
CA ASP A 120 29.55 -1.48 35.85
C ASP A 120 29.85 -0.13 35.15
N GLY A 121 28.92 0.83 35.22
CA GLY A 121 29.03 2.14 34.53
C GLY A 121 28.79 2.07 33.01
N VAL A 122 28.40 0.91 32.48
CA VAL A 122 28.08 0.70 31.06
C VAL A 122 26.59 0.91 30.82
N MET A 123 26.26 1.72 29.81
CA MET A 123 24.89 1.96 29.36
C MET A 123 24.51 0.99 28.23
N LEU A 124 23.45 0.22 28.45
CA LEU A 124 22.79 -0.63 27.46
C LEU A 124 21.48 0.02 27.02
N GLY A 125 20.97 -0.30 25.82
CA GLY A 125 19.68 0.26 25.40
C GLY A 125 19.25 -0.10 23.99
N LYS A 126 18.01 0.28 23.68
CA LYS A 126 17.44 0.23 22.34
C LYS A 126 16.94 1.60 21.94
N LYS A 127 17.52 2.15 20.88
CA LYS A 127 17.04 3.37 20.22
C LYS A 127 16.03 2.99 19.14
N ILE A 128 14.81 3.47 19.28
CA ILE A 128 13.74 3.34 18.28
C ILE A 128 13.65 4.65 17.50
N THR A 129 13.76 4.58 16.18
CA THR A 129 13.62 5.72 15.27
C THR A 129 12.66 5.39 14.14
N PRO A 130 11.83 6.36 13.69
CA PRO A 130 10.98 6.16 12.52
C PRO A 130 11.84 6.04 11.24
N ILE A 131 11.27 5.41 10.21
CA ILE A 131 11.82 5.48 8.85
C ILE A 131 11.65 6.92 8.35
N GLU A 132 12.68 7.47 7.70
CA GLU A 132 12.71 8.88 7.29
C GLU A 132 11.64 9.23 6.26
N ARG A 133 11.37 8.34 5.31
CA ARG A 133 10.38 8.52 4.24
C ARG A 133 9.67 7.20 3.95
N VAL A 134 8.35 7.27 3.78
CA VAL A 134 7.50 6.14 3.41
C VAL A 134 6.66 6.54 2.22
N GLY A 135 6.60 5.69 1.19
CA GLY A 135 5.66 5.81 0.08
C GLY A 135 4.44 4.92 0.35
N LEU A 136 3.24 5.46 0.10
CA LEU A 136 1.99 4.71 0.12
C LEU A 136 1.46 4.70 -1.32
N CYS A 137 1.30 3.51 -1.90
CA CYS A 137 0.81 3.28 -3.25
C CYS A 137 -0.55 2.59 -3.24
#